data_AF-A0A0G3H4U3-F1
#
_entry.id   AF-A0A0G3H4U3-F1
#
_cell.length_a   1.000
_cell.length_b   1.000
_cell.length_c   1.000
_cell.angle_alpha   90.00
_cell.angle_beta   90.00
_cell.angle_gamma   90.00
#
_symmetry.space_group_name_H-M   'P 1'
#
loop_
_entity.id
_entity.type
_entity.pdbx_description
1 polymer ?
#
loop_
_entity_poly.entity_id
_entity_poly.type
_entity_poly.pdbx_seq_one_letter_code
_entity_poly.pdbx_strand_id
1 'polypeptide(L)'
;MTKHFELTDETLLVEGVTLYRIRATRDLPHKHRVVRSGDLGGWVESKDNLSENAWVYDEAKIYGFGNATGTALVFGHAEVYGHAQVSGTAQVSGNAKVFDFGHVHDGMVYGNAQVYGHCEITSNAKVYDDAIVHGFAQVTDQACVYGAAKVYGHASVEKQAEVYGNAEVFDFVSVSGSARVCDSARVFGHVVITNCGGVRDDAEVFGYTEVDTRMPIGGNALVSGHVSIPVAAMIAGDARISGPHHVRVARVGSGPWVTTYRTANGHRIWYDSWVGTLSQLRSEIGTEPNWAAECDAIEKFLASWDEE
;
A
#
# COMPACT_ATOMS: atom_id res chain seq x y z
N MET A 1 -33.87 23.10 6.79
CA MET A 1 -33.54 22.21 7.93
C MET A 1 -32.55 22.93 8.83
N THR A 2 -32.72 22.84 10.14
CA THR A 2 -31.79 23.42 11.12
C THR A 2 -30.50 22.60 11.14
N LYS A 3 -29.34 23.26 11.02
CA LYS A 3 -28.03 22.59 11.12
C LYS A 3 -27.79 22.10 12.55
N HIS A 4 -27.01 21.02 12.70
CA HIS A 4 -26.58 20.48 13.99
C HIS A 4 -25.43 21.26 14.66
N PHE A 5 -24.99 22.34 14.01
CA PHE A 5 -24.00 23.27 14.53
C PHE A 5 -24.30 24.70 14.11
N GLU A 6 -23.69 25.65 14.83
CA GLU A 6 -23.59 27.07 14.49
C GLU A 6 -22.12 27.49 14.33
N LEU A 7 -21.87 28.55 13.55
CA LEU A 7 -20.58 29.21 13.48
C LEU A 7 -20.52 30.24 14.61
N THR A 8 -19.43 30.26 15.37
CA THR A 8 -19.22 31.25 16.44
C THR A 8 -18.46 32.48 15.91
N ASP A 9 -18.29 33.50 16.75
CA ASP A 9 -17.48 34.69 16.44
C ASP A 9 -15.96 34.43 16.55
N GLU A 10 -15.55 33.27 17.05
CA GLU A 10 -14.15 32.88 17.12
C GLU A 10 -13.67 32.46 15.72
N THR A 11 -12.61 33.12 15.25
CA THR A 11 -12.11 32.96 13.88
C THR A 11 -10.63 32.60 13.82
N LEU A 12 -10.25 31.93 12.74
CA LEU A 12 -8.88 31.54 12.42
C LEU A 12 -8.61 31.83 10.93
N LEU A 13 -7.52 32.54 10.62
CA LEU A 13 -7.11 32.79 9.23
C LEU A 13 -6.13 31.70 8.78
N VAL A 14 -6.47 30.98 7.71
CA VAL A 14 -5.65 29.91 7.12
C VAL A 14 -5.56 30.13 5.63
N GLU A 15 -4.34 30.32 5.09
CA GLU A 15 -4.11 30.52 3.64
C GLU A 15 -5.02 31.59 3.00
N GLY A 16 -5.34 32.65 3.74
CA GLY A 16 -6.23 33.73 3.28
C GLY A 16 -7.74 33.45 3.42
N VAL A 17 -8.12 32.29 3.94
CA VAL A 17 -9.51 31.89 4.23
C VAL A 17 -9.81 32.07 5.71
N THR A 18 -10.92 32.72 6.02
CA THR A 18 -11.42 32.85 7.40
C THR A 18 -12.25 31.63 7.77
N LEU A 19 -11.80 30.90 8.79
CA LEU A 19 -12.54 29.79 9.38
C LEU A 19 -13.21 30.24 10.67
N TYR A 20 -14.30 29.56 11.02
CA TYR A 20 -15.09 29.81 12.22
C TYR A 20 -15.10 28.56 13.09
N ARG A 21 -14.91 28.74 14.39
CA ARG A 21 -15.08 27.66 15.37
C ARG A 21 -16.54 27.25 15.39
N ILE A 22 -16.83 25.94 15.30
CA ILE A 22 -18.20 25.43 15.35
C ILE A 22 -18.66 25.17 16.79
N ARG A 23 -19.96 25.31 17.04
CA ARG A 23 -20.62 24.91 18.29
C ARG A 23 -21.83 24.03 18.01
N ALA A 24 -21.99 22.95 18.76
CA ALA A 24 -23.11 22.03 18.60
C ALA A 24 -24.43 22.68 19.01
N THR A 25 -25.49 22.51 18.22
CA THR A 25 -26.84 23.02 18.53
C THR A 25 -27.76 21.95 19.13
N ARG A 26 -27.32 20.68 19.10
CA ARG A 26 -28.00 19.51 19.65
C ARG A 26 -26.99 18.43 19.97
N ASP A 27 -27.42 17.43 20.73
CA ASP A 27 -26.60 16.26 21.00
C ASP A 27 -26.39 15.41 19.73
N LEU A 28 -25.17 14.88 19.56
CA LEU A 28 -24.80 13.98 18.47
C LEU A 28 -24.28 12.64 19.02
N PRO A 29 -24.89 11.51 18.62
CA PRO A 29 -24.52 10.19 19.09
C PRO A 29 -23.38 9.60 18.27
N HIS A 30 -22.15 10.06 18.48
CA HIS A 30 -20.98 9.42 17.87
C HIS A 30 -20.46 8.27 18.75
N LYS A 31 -19.99 7.19 18.12
CA LYS A 31 -19.56 5.94 18.80
C LYS A 31 -18.46 6.16 19.85
N HIS A 32 -17.54 7.10 19.61
CA HIS A 32 -16.34 7.27 20.43
C HIS A 32 -16.43 8.44 21.42
N ARG A 33 -17.24 9.47 21.13
CA ARG A 33 -17.37 10.67 21.96
C ARG A 33 -18.72 11.35 21.71
N VAL A 34 -19.58 11.36 22.72
CA VAL A 34 -20.85 12.10 22.66
C VAL A 34 -20.54 13.59 22.60
N VAL A 35 -21.07 14.27 21.57
CA VAL A 35 -21.07 15.73 21.49
C VAL A 35 -22.38 16.21 22.07
N ARG A 36 -22.32 17.09 23.07
CA ARG A 36 -23.50 17.69 23.70
C ARG A 36 -23.79 19.05 23.09
N SER A 37 -25.05 19.46 23.14
CA SER A 37 -25.45 20.81 22.79
C SER A 37 -24.61 21.85 23.56
N GLY A 38 -24.05 22.82 22.86
CA GLY A 38 -23.15 23.83 23.39
C GLY A 38 -21.65 23.49 23.31
N ASP A 39 -21.28 22.23 23.03
CA ASP A 39 -19.87 21.85 22.88
C ASP A 39 -19.23 22.52 21.66
N LEU A 40 -17.99 22.97 21.82
CA LEU A 40 -17.18 23.47 20.71
C LEU A 40 -16.57 22.29 19.92
N GLY A 41 -16.66 22.35 18.60
CA GLY A 41 -15.97 21.47 17.66
C GLY A 41 -14.69 22.12 17.14
N GLY A 42 -14.23 21.76 15.95
CA GLY A 42 -13.09 22.39 15.26
C GLY A 42 -13.52 23.56 14.38
N TRP A 43 -12.88 23.70 13.21
CA TRP A 43 -12.97 24.89 12.37
C TRP A 43 -13.56 24.57 10.99
N VAL A 44 -14.47 25.42 10.52
CA VAL A 44 -14.98 25.36 9.14
C VAL A 44 -15.07 26.72 8.49
N GLU A 45 -14.93 26.81 7.17
CA GLU A 45 -15.10 28.07 6.43
C GLU A 45 -16.58 28.49 6.38
N SER A 46 -17.47 27.54 6.12
CA SER A 46 -18.89 27.79 5.94
C SER A 46 -19.74 26.62 6.44
N LYS A 47 -21.06 26.83 6.44
CA LYS A 47 -22.02 25.78 6.78
C LYS A 47 -22.06 24.63 5.77
N ASP A 48 -21.49 24.81 4.58
CA ASP A 48 -21.52 23.81 3.52
C ASP A 48 -20.43 22.74 3.68
N ASN A 49 -19.38 23.04 4.48
CA ASN A 49 -18.32 22.08 4.77
C ASN A 49 -18.80 20.89 5.64
N LEU A 50 -19.97 20.99 6.27
CA LEU A 50 -20.53 19.93 7.12
C LEU A 50 -22.03 19.72 6.91
N SER A 51 -22.42 18.45 6.80
CA SER A 51 -23.82 18.05 6.70
C SER A 51 -24.12 16.78 7.51
N GLU A 52 -25.41 16.45 7.60
CA GLU A 52 -25.92 15.26 8.30
C GLU A 52 -25.49 15.18 9.78
N ASN A 53 -24.72 14.17 10.15
CA ASN A 53 -24.15 13.99 11.48
C ASN A 53 -22.62 14.00 11.42
N ALA A 54 -22.00 14.58 10.39
CA ALA A 54 -20.55 14.73 10.37
C ALA A 54 -20.09 15.75 11.41
N TRP A 55 -18.91 15.56 11.99
CA TRP A 55 -18.40 16.43 13.05
C TRP A 55 -16.90 16.66 12.95
N VAL A 56 -16.48 17.87 13.31
CA VAL A 56 -15.08 18.28 13.40
C VAL A 56 -14.76 18.50 14.88
N TYR A 57 -13.76 17.82 15.41
CA TYR A 57 -13.28 18.00 16.77
C TYR A 57 -11.96 18.79 16.81
N ASP A 58 -11.58 19.21 18.01
CA ASP A 58 -10.24 19.69 18.35
C ASP A 58 -9.79 20.87 17.46
N GLU A 59 -8.64 20.78 16.80
CA GLU A 59 -8.07 21.83 15.92
C GLU A 59 -8.15 21.47 14.43
N ALA A 60 -8.97 20.47 14.10
CA ALA A 60 -9.18 20.04 12.74
C ALA A 60 -9.95 21.09 11.93
N LYS A 61 -9.71 21.10 10.63
CA LYS A 61 -10.19 22.16 9.72
C LYS A 61 -10.82 21.55 8.49
N ILE A 62 -11.98 22.07 8.10
CA ILE A 62 -12.58 21.78 6.80
C ILE A 62 -12.88 23.11 6.08
N TYR A 63 -12.28 23.32 4.90
CA TYR A 63 -12.37 24.60 4.20
C TYR A 63 -12.29 24.46 2.68
N GLY A 64 -12.46 25.55 1.94
CA GLY A 64 -12.70 25.52 0.50
C GLY A 64 -13.98 24.76 0.15
N PHE A 65 -13.94 23.98 -0.94
CA PHE A 65 -15.02 23.05 -1.30
C PHE A 65 -14.91 21.69 -0.56
N GLY A 66 -13.95 21.56 0.37
CA GLY A 66 -13.79 20.39 1.22
C GLY A 66 -15.03 20.19 2.08
N ASN A 67 -15.49 18.95 2.23
CA ASN A 67 -16.67 18.69 3.05
C ASN A 67 -16.64 17.34 3.75
N ALA A 68 -17.38 17.26 4.85
CA ALA A 68 -17.69 16.00 5.50
C ALA A 68 -19.21 15.77 5.68
N THR A 69 -19.64 14.54 5.41
CA THR A 69 -21.06 14.12 5.40
C THR A 69 -21.25 12.77 6.10
N GLY A 70 -22.49 12.27 6.24
CA GLY A 70 -22.75 11.02 6.96
C GLY A 70 -22.56 11.16 8.47
N THR A 71 -21.73 10.28 9.01
CA THR A 71 -21.23 10.28 10.40
C THR A 71 -19.72 10.47 10.44
N ALA A 72 -19.12 11.00 9.37
CA ALA A 72 -17.68 11.18 9.25
C ALA A 72 -17.13 12.09 10.36
N LEU A 73 -15.93 11.78 10.83
CA LEU A 73 -15.27 12.51 11.91
C LEU A 73 -13.90 13.01 11.46
N VAL A 74 -13.65 14.30 11.65
CA VAL A 74 -12.34 14.92 11.42
C VAL A 74 -11.85 15.48 12.74
N PHE A 75 -10.65 15.11 13.21
CA PHE A 75 -10.19 15.47 14.56
C PHE A 75 -8.65 15.60 14.69
N GLY A 76 -8.16 16.00 15.86
CA GLY A 76 -6.76 16.36 16.04
C GLY A 76 -6.39 17.66 15.33
N HIS A 77 -5.39 17.62 14.45
CA HIS A 77 -4.93 18.72 13.60
C HIS A 77 -5.20 18.46 12.11
N ALA A 78 -6.07 17.50 11.77
CA ALA A 78 -6.32 17.12 10.40
C ALA A 78 -6.93 18.25 9.57
N GLU A 79 -6.63 18.26 8.28
CA GLU A 79 -7.14 19.26 7.33
C GLU A 79 -7.83 18.58 6.15
N VAL A 80 -9.04 19.04 5.83
CA VAL A 80 -9.81 18.64 4.65
C VAL A 80 -10.11 19.88 3.82
N TYR A 81 -9.56 19.98 2.61
CA TYR A 81 -9.70 21.19 1.79
C TYR A 81 -9.69 20.92 0.28
N GLY A 82 -9.67 21.98 -0.55
CA GLY A 82 -9.82 21.82 -2.00
C GLY A 82 -11.24 21.36 -2.35
N HIS A 83 -11.38 20.30 -3.14
CA HIS A 83 -12.64 19.59 -3.44
C HIS A 83 -12.76 18.24 -2.71
N ALA A 84 -11.98 18.02 -1.64
CA ALA A 84 -11.94 16.75 -0.94
C ALA A 84 -13.28 16.40 -0.29
N GLN A 85 -13.57 15.10 -0.23
CA GLN A 85 -14.81 14.58 0.33
C GLN A 85 -14.50 13.52 1.39
N VAL A 86 -15.12 13.67 2.57
CA VAL A 86 -15.03 12.68 3.65
C VAL A 86 -16.44 12.26 4.06
N SER A 87 -16.83 11.01 3.81
CA SER A 87 -18.24 10.61 3.96
C SER A 87 -18.44 9.24 4.59
N GLY A 88 -19.70 8.90 4.89
CA GLY A 88 -20.06 7.66 5.57
C GLY A 88 -19.61 7.65 7.03
N THR A 89 -18.81 6.68 7.41
CA THR A 89 -18.22 6.48 8.74
C THR A 89 -16.72 6.82 8.78
N ALA A 90 -16.23 7.50 7.74
CA ALA A 90 -14.82 7.83 7.58
C ALA A 90 -14.25 8.63 8.76
N GLN A 91 -12.96 8.41 9.04
CA GLN A 91 -12.23 9.12 10.09
C GLN A 91 -10.94 9.72 9.54
N VAL A 92 -10.75 11.03 9.73
CA VAL A 92 -9.51 11.73 9.37
C VAL A 92 -8.93 12.38 10.64
N SER A 93 -7.69 12.06 11.00
CA SER A 93 -7.14 12.49 12.30
C SER A 93 -5.62 12.67 12.31
N GLY A 94 -5.06 13.05 13.47
CA GLY A 94 -3.65 13.37 13.58
C GLY A 94 -3.33 14.70 12.87
N ASN A 95 -2.28 14.73 12.06
CA ASN A 95 -1.93 15.82 11.14
C ASN A 95 -2.27 15.47 9.68
N ALA A 96 -3.16 14.49 9.45
CA ALA A 96 -3.48 14.03 8.12
C ALA A 96 -4.11 15.13 7.25
N LYS A 97 -3.83 15.10 5.95
CA LYS A 97 -4.39 16.04 4.98
C LYS A 97 -5.13 15.29 3.88
N VAL A 98 -6.39 15.63 3.67
CA VAL A 98 -7.19 15.19 2.53
C VAL A 98 -7.54 16.40 1.70
N PHE A 99 -7.05 16.50 0.46
CA PHE A 99 -7.20 17.71 -0.32
C PHE A 99 -7.32 17.47 -1.83
N ASP A 100 -7.43 18.55 -2.60
CA ASP A 100 -7.76 18.51 -4.03
C ASP A 100 -9.00 17.66 -4.30
N PHE A 101 -8.91 16.50 -4.93
CA PHE A 101 -10.06 15.65 -5.23
C PHE A 101 -10.10 14.35 -4.40
N GLY A 102 -9.33 14.30 -3.31
CA GLY A 102 -9.21 13.08 -2.49
C GLY A 102 -10.53 12.71 -1.85
N HIS A 103 -10.94 11.45 -1.97
CA HIS A 103 -12.19 10.94 -1.44
C HIS A 103 -11.96 9.84 -0.40
N VAL A 104 -12.50 10.04 0.80
CA VAL A 104 -12.49 9.04 1.88
C VAL A 104 -13.93 8.67 2.21
N HIS A 105 -14.32 7.40 2.04
CA HIS A 105 -15.67 6.90 2.34
C HIS A 105 -15.61 5.61 3.15
N ASP A 106 -16.05 5.65 4.41
CA ASP A 106 -15.88 4.51 5.34
C ASP A 106 -14.40 4.07 5.53
N GLY A 107 -13.43 4.93 5.23
CA GLY A 107 -11.99 4.70 5.41
C GLY A 107 -11.39 5.48 6.59
N MET A 108 -10.13 5.20 6.92
CA MET A 108 -9.38 5.87 7.97
C MET A 108 -8.09 6.49 7.43
N VAL A 109 -7.90 7.79 7.62
CA VAL A 109 -6.67 8.50 7.28
C VAL A 109 -6.13 9.20 8.53
N TYR A 110 -4.92 8.86 8.97
CA TYR A 110 -4.39 9.39 10.24
C TYR A 110 -2.86 9.53 10.24
N GLY A 111 -2.26 9.97 11.34
CA GLY A 111 -0.82 10.28 11.37
C GLY A 111 -0.53 11.57 10.61
N ASN A 112 0.48 11.58 9.74
CA ASN A 112 0.83 12.68 8.83
C ASN A 112 0.44 12.38 7.37
N ALA A 113 -0.43 11.38 7.15
CA ALA A 113 -0.76 10.89 5.82
C ALA A 113 -1.38 11.97 4.93
N GLN A 114 -1.11 11.88 3.63
CA GLN A 114 -1.64 12.80 2.62
C GLN A 114 -2.42 12.05 1.54
N VAL A 115 -3.66 12.48 1.31
CA VAL A 115 -4.57 11.91 0.31
C VAL A 115 -5.06 13.02 -0.60
N TYR A 116 -4.69 13.00 -1.87
CA TYR A 116 -5.03 14.08 -2.81
C TYR A 116 -5.09 13.63 -4.28
N GLY A 117 -5.56 14.49 -5.18
CA GLY A 117 -5.93 14.06 -6.54
C GLY A 117 -7.18 13.19 -6.54
N HIS A 118 -7.54 12.58 -7.66
CA HIS A 118 -8.77 11.77 -7.83
C HIS A 118 -8.68 10.36 -7.21
N CYS A 119 -8.07 10.21 -6.04
CA CYS A 119 -7.90 8.93 -5.35
C CYS A 119 -9.06 8.63 -4.39
N GLU A 120 -9.26 7.34 -4.09
CA GLU A 120 -10.34 6.85 -3.25
C GLU A 120 -9.81 5.94 -2.13
N ILE A 121 -10.16 6.26 -0.88
CA ILE A 121 -9.89 5.43 0.30
C ILE A 121 -11.23 4.97 0.85
N THR A 122 -11.54 3.68 0.74
CA THR A 122 -12.88 3.16 1.05
C THR A 122 -12.93 1.88 1.88
N SER A 123 -14.11 1.52 2.35
CA SER A 123 -14.44 0.16 2.83
C SER A 123 -13.63 -0.36 4.03
N ASN A 124 -13.24 0.52 4.96
CA ASN A 124 -12.36 0.30 6.13
C ASN A 124 -10.85 0.33 5.84
N ALA A 125 -10.43 0.79 4.66
CA ALA A 125 -9.03 0.95 4.33
C ALA A 125 -8.35 1.95 5.26
N LYS A 126 -7.05 1.75 5.51
CA LYS A 126 -6.25 2.59 6.41
C LYS A 126 -5.06 3.18 5.69
N VAL A 127 -4.91 4.50 5.76
CA VAL A 127 -3.73 5.23 5.29
C VAL A 127 -3.17 6.03 6.46
N TYR A 128 -1.92 5.77 6.86
CA TYR A 128 -1.37 6.40 8.06
C TYR A 128 0.16 6.57 8.05
N ASP A 129 0.72 7.03 9.17
CA ASP A 129 2.10 7.49 9.29
C ASP A 129 2.38 8.64 8.30
N ASP A 130 3.42 8.57 7.48
CA ASP A 130 3.79 9.58 6.47
C ASP A 130 3.35 9.17 5.05
N ALA A 131 2.40 8.23 4.93
CA ALA A 131 1.99 7.66 3.64
C ALA A 131 1.33 8.70 2.72
N ILE A 132 1.54 8.55 1.42
CA ILE A 132 0.98 9.43 0.39
C ILE A 132 0.17 8.60 -0.60
N VAL A 133 -1.11 8.94 -0.78
CA VAL A 133 -1.97 8.30 -1.79
C VAL A 133 -2.53 9.37 -2.72
N HIS A 134 -2.24 9.28 -4.03
CA HIS A 134 -2.72 10.29 -4.98
C HIS A 134 -2.97 9.79 -6.41
N GLY A 135 -3.32 10.69 -7.33
CA GLY A 135 -3.61 10.34 -8.72
C GLY A 135 -5.02 9.76 -8.87
N PHE A 136 -5.15 8.56 -9.46
CA PHE A 136 -6.39 7.78 -9.55
C PHE A 136 -6.30 6.50 -8.70
N ALA A 137 -5.44 6.50 -7.67
CA ALA A 137 -5.23 5.33 -6.85
C ALA A 137 -6.47 4.97 -6.03
N GLN A 138 -6.66 3.67 -5.80
CA GLN A 138 -7.75 3.14 -4.97
C GLN A 138 -7.17 2.29 -3.85
N VAL A 139 -7.58 2.57 -2.61
CA VAL A 139 -7.27 1.75 -1.44
C VAL A 139 -8.59 1.34 -0.80
N THR A 140 -8.91 0.06 -0.80
CA THR A 140 -10.23 -0.45 -0.40
C THR A 140 -10.13 -1.66 0.54
N ASP A 141 -11.29 -2.12 1.02
CA ASP A 141 -11.47 -3.19 2.00
C ASP A 141 -10.66 -2.95 3.29
N GLN A 142 -9.87 -3.92 3.74
CA GLN A 142 -9.02 -3.83 4.92
C GLN A 142 -7.56 -3.49 4.58
N ALA A 143 -7.30 -2.96 3.37
CA ALA A 143 -5.95 -2.64 2.93
C ALA A 143 -5.31 -1.55 3.79
N CYS A 144 -4.00 -1.65 3.96
CA CYS A 144 -3.20 -0.73 4.78
C CYS A 144 -2.05 -0.13 3.97
N VAL A 145 -1.96 1.20 3.96
CA VAL A 145 -0.82 1.95 3.40
C VAL A 145 -0.19 2.79 4.53
N TYR A 146 1.07 2.55 4.85
CA TYR A 146 1.72 3.17 6.02
C TYR A 146 3.25 3.31 5.89
N GLY A 147 3.93 3.80 6.93
CA GLY A 147 5.30 4.29 6.79
C GLY A 147 5.38 5.53 5.90
N ALA A 148 6.41 5.63 5.07
CA ALA A 148 6.58 6.67 4.04
C ALA A 148 6.20 6.17 2.63
N ALA A 149 5.33 5.16 2.54
CA ALA A 149 4.93 4.54 1.29
C ALA A 149 4.12 5.49 0.40
N LYS A 150 4.22 5.29 -0.92
CA LYS A 150 3.47 6.06 -1.92
C LYS A 150 2.66 5.14 -2.82
N VAL A 151 1.37 5.43 -2.97
CA VAL A 151 0.48 4.74 -3.90
C VAL A 151 -0.14 5.77 -4.84
N TYR A 152 0.12 5.66 -6.15
CA TYR A 152 -0.33 6.67 -7.11
C TYR A 152 -0.60 6.11 -8.51
N GLY A 153 -0.87 6.98 -9.50
CA GLY A 153 -1.29 6.53 -10.84
C GLY A 153 -2.68 5.89 -10.79
N HIS A 154 -2.87 4.76 -11.46
CA HIS A 154 -4.10 3.94 -11.46
C HIS A 154 -3.95 2.70 -10.55
N ALA A 155 -3.08 2.76 -9.54
CA ALA A 155 -2.80 1.62 -8.67
C ALA A 155 -4.01 1.28 -7.77
N SER A 156 -4.25 0.00 -7.54
CA SER A 156 -5.27 -0.50 -6.63
C SER A 156 -4.64 -1.37 -5.53
N VAL A 157 -4.98 -1.08 -4.27
CA VAL A 157 -4.60 -1.87 -3.10
C VAL A 157 -5.89 -2.30 -2.38
N GLU A 158 -6.17 -3.60 -2.38
CA GLU A 158 -7.47 -4.14 -1.95
C GLU A 158 -7.33 -5.32 -0.97
N LYS A 159 -8.47 -5.79 -0.43
CA LYS A 159 -8.55 -6.90 0.54
C LYS A 159 -7.74 -6.63 1.80
N GLN A 160 -6.72 -7.43 2.10
CA GLN A 160 -5.84 -7.30 3.27
C GLN A 160 -4.40 -6.96 2.84
N ALA A 161 -4.22 -6.39 1.65
CA ALA A 161 -2.91 -6.03 1.15
C ALA A 161 -2.27 -4.91 1.98
N GLU A 162 -0.95 -4.96 2.11
CA GLU A 162 -0.17 -3.97 2.85
C GLU A 162 0.90 -3.35 1.95
N VAL A 163 0.96 -2.01 1.91
CA VAL A 163 2.04 -1.25 1.26
C VAL A 163 2.71 -0.37 2.32
N TYR A 164 3.98 -0.60 2.63
CA TYR A 164 4.63 0.08 3.75
C TYR A 164 6.13 0.31 3.58
N GLY A 165 6.77 0.91 4.59
CA GLY A 165 8.17 1.32 4.50
C GLY A 165 8.32 2.56 3.62
N ASN A 166 9.26 2.56 2.69
CA ASN A 166 9.45 3.56 1.64
C ASN A 166 8.96 3.07 0.26
N ALA A 167 8.09 2.05 0.22
CA ALA A 167 7.67 1.43 -1.03
C ALA A 167 6.89 2.38 -1.94
N GLU A 168 7.05 2.23 -3.26
CA GLU A 168 6.27 2.96 -4.26
C GLU A 168 5.48 2.00 -5.16
N VAL A 169 4.17 2.20 -5.25
CA VAL A 169 3.25 1.42 -6.10
C VAL A 169 2.49 2.38 -7.01
N PHE A 170 2.68 2.27 -8.32
CA PHE A 170 2.08 3.22 -9.27
C PHE A 170 1.79 2.65 -10.66
N ASP A 171 1.28 3.48 -11.57
CA ASP A 171 0.73 3.08 -12.89
C ASP A 171 -0.48 2.14 -12.75
N PHE A 172 -0.53 0.99 -13.43
CA PHE A 172 -1.67 0.07 -13.49
C PHE A 172 -1.44 -1.17 -12.62
N VAL A 173 -0.96 -0.97 -11.40
CA VAL A 173 -0.63 -2.07 -10.47
C VAL A 173 -1.85 -2.46 -9.63
N SER A 174 -2.08 -3.76 -9.45
CA SER A 174 -3.06 -4.29 -8.50
C SER A 174 -2.36 -5.12 -7.43
N VAL A 175 -2.55 -4.75 -6.15
CA VAL A 175 -2.06 -5.49 -4.99
C VAL A 175 -3.27 -5.98 -4.20
N SER A 176 -3.44 -7.29 -4.08
CA SER A 176 -4.64 -7.88 -3.46
C SER A 176 -4.33 -9.13 -2.64
N GLY A 177 -5.32 -9.58 -1.87
CA GLY A 177 -5.19 -10.74 -0.99
C GLY A 177 -4.54 -10.31 0.33
N SER A 178 -3.51 -11.03 0.76
CA SER A 178 -2.62 -10.70 1.87
C SER A 178 -1.23 -10.30 1.35
N ALA A 179 -1.15 -9.80 0.13
CA ALA A 179 0.09 -9.42 -0.53
C ALA A 179 0.75 -8.21 0.15
N ARG A 180 2.09 -8.12 0.05
CA ARG A 180 2.89 -7.10 0.72
C ARG A 180 3.90 -6.45 -0.21
N VAL A 181 3.89 -5.12 -0.27
CA VAL A 181 4.95 -4.33 -0.93
C VAL A 181 5.61 -3.45 0.13
N CYS A 182 6.91 -3.66 0.40
CA CYS A 182 7.55 -3.02 1.54
C CYS A 182 9.02 -2.65 1.35
N ASP A 183 9.62 -2.11 2.41
CA ASP A 183 10.98 -1.56 2.42
C ASP A 183 11.13 -0.47 1.35
N SER A 184 12.09 -0.54 0.44
CA SER A 184 12.28 0.43 -0.65
C SER A 184 11.77 -0.09 -2.00
N ALA A 185 10.90 -1.12 -2.01
CA ALA A 185 10.46 -1.76 -3.24
C ALA A 185 9.68 -0.80 -4.16
N ARG A 186 9.86 -0.97 -5.47
CA ARG A 186 9.13 -0.19 -6.49
C ARG A 186 8.37 -1.11 -7.42
N VAL A 187 7.05 -0.92 -7.51
CA VAL A 187 6.17 -1.72 -8.37
C VAL A 187 5.40 -0.79 -9.31
N PHE A 188 5.55 -0.97 -10.62
CA PHE A 188 4.98 -0.05 -11.62
C PHE A 188 4.72 -0.71 -12.98
N GLY A 189 4.10 -0.03 -13.94
CA GLY A 189 3.59 -0.65 -15.18
C GLY A 189 2.28 -1.43 -14.96
N HIS A 190 2.18 -2.64 -15.52
CA HIS A 190 1.00 -3.51 -15.47
C HIS A 190 1.27 -4.76 -14.62
N VAL A 191 1.36 -4.58 -13.30
CA VAL A 191 1.71 -5.66 -12.36
C VAL A 191 0.49 -6.10 -11.55
N VAL A 192 0.33 -7.40 -11.38
CA VAL A 192 -0.67 -7.99 -10.49
C VAL A 192 0.04 -8.78 -9.40
N ILE A 193 -0.15 -8.39 -8.14
CA ILE A 193 0.36 -9.09 -6.96
C ILE A 193 -0.84 -9.60 -6.17
N THR A 194 -0.95 -10.92 -5.99
CA THR A 194 -2.13 -11.56 -5.39
C THR A 194 -1.73 -12.51 -4.27
N ASN A 195 -2.73 -13.00 -3.53
CA ASN A 195 -2.58 -13.98 -2.46
C ASN A 195 -1.55 -13.57 -1.40
N CYS A 196 -0.40 -14.26 -1.31
CA CYS A 196 0.67 -13.93 -0.36
C CYS A 196 1.91 -13.35 -1.07
N GLY A 197 1.76 -12.89 -2.31
CA GLY A 197 2.83 -12.30 -3.10
C GLY A 197 3.50 -11.15 -2.37
N GLY A 198 4.83 -11.13 -2.38
CA GLY A 198 5.61 -10.12 -1.68
C GLY A 198 6.65 -9.47 -2.58
N VAL A 199 6.83 -8.16 -2.47
CA VAL A 199 7.97 -7.43 -3.05
C VAL A 199 8.58 -6.58 -1.94
N ARG A 200 9.87 -6.73 -1.68
CA ARG A 200 10.54 -6.12 -0.52
C ARG A 200 11.98 -5.72 -0.84
N ASP A 201 12.70 -5.25 0.18
CA ASP A 201 14.06 -4.70 0.07
C ASP A 201 14.10 -3.57 -1.00
N ASP A 202 15.05 -3.61 -1.94
CA ASP A 202 15.19 -2.63 -3.03
C ASP A 202 14.72 -3.22 -4.38
N ALA A 203 13.82 -4.20 -4.37
CA ALA A 203 13.37 -4.89 -5.58
C ALA A 203 12.49 -3.99 -6.46
N GLU A 204 12.67 -4.10 -7.77
CA GLU A 204 11.85 -3.43 -8.78
C GLU A 204 11.09 -4.45 -9.62
N VAL A 205 9.76 -4.34 -9.65
CA VAL A 205 8.87 -5.21 -10.42
C VAL A 205 8.00 -4.37 -11.35
N PHE A 206 8.14 -4.56 -12.66
CA PHE A 206 7.40 -3.80 -13.64
C PHE A 206 7.10 -4.56 -14.94
N GLY A 207 6.54 -3.88 -15.94
CA GLY A 207 6.09 -4.50 -17.18
C GLY A 207 4.73 -5.17 -17.02
N TYR A 208 4.48 -6.27 -17.73
CA TYR A 208 3.32 -7.14 -17.61
C TYR A 208 3.67 -8.33 -16.71
N THR A 209 3.68 -8.12 -15.39
CA THR A 209 4.16 -9.10 -14.43
C THR A 209 3.07 -9.60 -13.49
N GLU A 210 2.98 -10.91 -13.29
CA GLU A 210 2.12 -11.55 -12.30
C GLU A 210 2.96 -12.15 -11.17
N VAL A 211 2.66 -11.78 -9.93
CA VAL A 211 3.32 -12.25 -8.72
C VAL A 211 2.27 -12.90 -7.82
N ASP A 212 2.17 -14.22 -7.92
CA ASP A 212 1.36 -15.06 -7.04
C ASP A 212 2.25 -15.99 -6.20
N THR A 213 3.36 -15.45 -5.69
CA THR A 213 4.33 -16.24 -4.94
C THR A 213 3.96 -16.37 -3.48
N ARG A 214 4.33 -17.48 -2.84
CA ARG A 214 4.27 -17.58 -1.37
C ARG A 214 5.47 -16.95 -0.67
N MET A 215 6.54 -16.71 -1.42
CA MET A 215 7.79 -16.14 -0.93
C MET A 215 8.04 -14.80 -1.63
N PRO A 216 8.54 -13.79 -0.92
CA PRO A 216 8.72 -12.47 -1.50
C PRO A 216 9.85 -12.43 -2.53
N ILE A 217 9.69 -11.60 -3.56
CA ILE A 217 10.75 -11.06 -4.40
C ILE A 217 11.51 -10.02 -3.56
N GLY A 218 12.82 -10.19 -3.39
CA GLY A 218 13.63 -9.29 -2.54
C GLY A 218 15.04 -9.01 -3.06
N GLY A 219 15.88 -8.43 -2.21
CA GLY A 219 17.19 -7.89 -2.56
C GLY A 219 17.10 -6.71 -3.54
N ASN A 220 17.99 -6.70 -4.53
CA ASN A 220 18.03 -5.74 -5.64
C ASN A 220 17.47 -6.38 -6.93
N ALA A 221 16.47 -7.27 -6.80
CA ALA A 221 15.90 -8.00 -7.92
C ALA A 221 15.24 -7.04 -8.92
N LEU A 222 15.44 -7.28 -10.21
CA LEU A 222 14.78 -6.58 -11.29
C LEU A 222 13.90 -7.57 -12.07
N VAL A 223 12.59 -7.40 -11.97
CA VAL A 223 11.59 -8.20 -12.71
C VAL A 223 10.86 -7.29 -13.68
N SER A 224 10.83 -7.67 -14.95
CA SER A 224 10.32 -6.84 -16.05
C SER A 224 9.79 -7.70 -17.20
N GLY A 225 9.25 -7.07 -18.25
CA GLY A 225 8.79 -7.78 -19.44
C GLY A 225 7.41 -8.42 -19.25
N HIS A 226 7.17 -9.57 -19.88
CA HIS A 226 5.91 -10.32 -19.74
C HIS A 226 6.19 -11.62 -18.97
N VAL A 227 5.98 -11.60 -17.65
CA VAL A 227 6.47 -12.65 -16.74
C VAL A 227 5.39 -13.04 -15.73
N SER A 228 5.14 -14.34 -15.58
CA SER A 228 4.40 -14.89 -14.44
C SER A 228 5.38 -15.60 -13.52
N ILE A 229 5.54 -15.11 -12.30
CA ILE A 229 6.46 -15.71 -11.32
C ILE A 229 5.78 -16.96 -10.72
N PRO A 230 6.41 -18.15 -10.81
CA PRO A 230 5.81 -19.37 -10.27
C PRO A 230 5.57 -19.30 -8.77
N VAL A 231 4.45 -19.85 -8.29
CA VAL A 231 4.00 -19.74 -6.88
C VAL A 231 5.06 -20.12 -5.84
N ALA A 232 5.86 -21.15 -6.13
CA ALA A 232 6.91 -21.65 -5.23
C ALA A 232 8.30 -21.03 -5.49
N ALA A 233 8.39 -20.02 -6.37
CA ALA A 233 9.66 -19.37 -6.69
C ALA A 233 10.15 -18.49 -5.52
N MET A 234 11.45 -18.57 -5.26
CA MET A 234 12.17 -17.64 -4.39
C MET A 234 13.13 -16.79 -5.22
N ILE A 235 12.80 -15.50 -5.33
CA ILE A 235 13.60 -14.52 -6.08
C ILE A 235 14.22 -13.54 -5.08
N ALA A 236 15.54 -13.40 -5.12
CA ALA A 236 16.26 -12.54 -4.20
C ALA A 236 17.55 -12.00 -4.82
N GLY A 237 18.25 -11.14 -4.08
CA GLY A 237 19.61 -10.71 -4.42
C GLY A 237 19.63 -9.91 -5.72
N ASP A 238 20.49 -10.31 -6.65
CA ASP A 238 20.77 -9.61 -7.91
C ASP A 238 19.99 -10.17 -9.12
N ALA A 239 18.82 -10.77 -8.89
CA ALA A 239 17.99 -11.37 -9.93
C ALA A 239 17.68 -10.41 -11.09
N ARG A 240 17.72 -10.90 -12.33
CA ARG A 240 17.40 -10.18 -13.58
C ARG A 240 16.45 -11.01 -14.43
N ILE A 241 15.16 -10.74 -14.28
CA ILE A 241 14.08 -11.52 -14.87
C ILE A 241 13.35 -10.61 -15.86
N SER A 242 13.39 -10.97 -17.14
CA SER A 242 12.73 -10.20 -18.21
C SER A 242 11.91 -11.07 -19.16
N GLY A 243 11.89 -12.38 -18.93
CA GLY A 243 11.17 -13.36 -19.73
C GLY A 243 10.73 -14.56 -18.90
N PRO A 244 9.73 -15.33 -19.37
CA PRO A 244 9.12 -16.41 -18.60
C PRO A 244 10.07 -17.55 -18.29
N HIS A 245 11.07 -17.80 -19.14
CA HIS A 245 12.09 -18.84 -18.91
C HIS A 245 13.21 -18.39 -17.95
N HIS A 246 13.21 -17.14 -17.46
CA HIS A 246 14.28 -16.66 -16.56
C HIS A 246 14.13 -17.14 -15.12
N VAL A 247 13.00 -17.76 -14.77
CA VAL A 247 12.76 -18.40 -13.48
C VAL A 247 12.23 -19.80 -13.74
N ARG A 248 12.84 -20.80 -13.12
CA ARG A 248 12.33 -22.18 -13.15
C ARG A 248 12.27 -22.74 -11.74
N VAL A 249 11.18 -23.43 -11.45
CA VAL A 249 10.96 -24.09 -10.16
C VAL A 249 10.71 -25.56 -10.41
N ALA A 250 11.45 -26.42 -9.71
CA ALA A 250 11.27 -27.86 -9.79
C ALA A 250 11.50 -28.50 -8.43
N ARG A 251 10.92 -29.70 -8.26
CA ARG A 251 11.22 -30.54 -7.11
C ARG A 251 12.29 -31.54 -7.51
N VAL A 252 13.35 -31.62 -6.72
CA VAL A 252 14.45 -32.55 -6.94
C VAL A 252 14.28 -33.74 -6.00
N GLY A 253 13.95 -34.92 -6.57
CA GLY A 253 13.67 -36.14 -5.80
C GLY A 253 12.47 -35.99 -4.86
N SER A 254 12.60 -36.47 -3.61
CA SER A 254 11.64 -36.25 -2.53
C SER A 254 11.88 -34.95 -1.74
N GLY A 255 12.94 -34.22 -2.07
CA GLY A 255 13.43 -33.04 -1.36
C GLY A 255 12.58 -31.77 -1.55
N PRO A 256 13.09 -30.61 -1.06
CA PRO A 256 12.41 -29.32 -1.17
C PRO A 256 12.37 -28.82 -2.63
N TRP A 257 11.63 -27.74 -2.84
CA TRP A 257 11.61 -27.04 -4.12
C TRP A 257 12.94 -26.34 -4.36
N VAL A 258 13.44 -26.43 -5.59
CA VAL A 258 14.58 -25.68 -6.10
C VAL A 258 14.04 -24.55 -6.96
N THR A 259 14.48 -23.32 -6.70
CA THR A 259 14.29 -22.20 -7.64
C THR A 259 15.60 -21.90 -8.33
N THR A 260 15.57 -21.75 -9.64
CA THR A 260 16.70 -21.21 -10.41
C THR A 260 16.25 -19.94 -11.10
N TYR A 261 17.06 -18.88 -11.02
CA TYR A 261 16.73 -17.59 -11.62
C TYR A 261 17.95 -16.91 -12.22
N ARG A 262 17.74 -16.17 -13.32
CA ARG A 262 18.82 -15.46 -14.02
C ARG A 262 19.29 -14.25 -13.21
N THR A 263 20.57 -13.93 -13.33
CA THR A 263 21.19 -12.68 -12.86
C THR A 263 21.97 -12.06 -14.01
N ALA A 264 22.54 -10.87 -13.80
CA ALA A 264 23.36 -10.21 -14.83
C ALA A 264 24.57 -11.05 -15.26
N ASN A 265 25.08 -11.91 -14.38
CA ASN A 265 26.32 -12.68 -14.58
C ASN A 265 26.09 -14.20 -14.67
N GLY A 266 24.84 -14.64 -14.88
CA GLY A 266 24.51 -16.06 -15.00
C GLY A 266 23.21 -16.41 -14.29
N HIS A 267 23.29 -17.25 -13.27
CA HIS A 267 22.13 -17.71 -12.51
C HIS A 267 22.44 -17.89 -11.03
N ARG A 268 21.37 -17.93 -10.23
CA ARG A 268 21.39 -18.39 -8.84
C ARG A 268 20.47 -19.59 -8.69
N ILE A 269 20.79 -20.39 -7.69
CA ILE A 269 20.01 -21.54 -7.26
C ILE A 269 19.62 -21.24 -5.82
N TRP A 270 18.32 -21.29 -5.55
CA TRP A 270 17.77 -21.35 -4.21
C TRP A 270 17.39 -22.80 -3.93
N TYR A 271 17.96 -23.37 -2.86
CA TYR A 271 17.64 -24.71 -2.39
C TYR A 271 17.53 -24.71 -0.87
N ASP A 272 16.32 -24.97 -0.37
CA ASP A 272 15.99 -24.88 1.06
C ASP A 272 16.34 -23.50 1.67
N SER A 273 17.39 -23.41 2.49
CA SER A 273 17.88 -22.15 3.08
C SER A 273 19.18 -21.65 2.41
N TRP A 274 19.66 -22.35 1.40
CA TRP A 274 20.92 -22.05 0.71
C TRP A 274 20.67 -21.30 -0.59
N VAL A 275 21.53 -20.32 -0.87
CA VAL A 275 21.52 -19.56 -2.12
C VAL A 275 22.93 -19.40 -2.68
N GLY A 276 23.12 -19.74 -3.95
CA GLY A 276 24.43 -19.63 -4.58
C GLY A 276 24.44 -20.01 -6.05
N THR A 277 25.62 -20.23 -6.60
CA THR A 277 25.84 -20.72 -7.97
C THR A 277 26.07 -22.24 -7.97
N LEU A 278 25.91 -22.90 -9.11
CA LEU A 278 26.23 -24.33 -9.22
C LEU A 278 27.68 -24.65 -8.82
N SER A 279 28.63 -23.75 -9.11
CA SER A 279 30.04 -23.93 -8.72
C SER A 279 30.23 -23.89 -7.20
N GLN A 280 29.51 -23.01 -6.50
CA GLN A 280 29.54 -22.95 -5.03
C GLN A 280 28.90 -24.21 -4.42
N LEU A 281 27.75 -24.65 -4.95
CA LEU A 281 27.09 -25.87 -4.50
C LEU A 281 28.02 -27.09 -4.61
N ARG A 282 28.72 -27.24 -5.75
CA ARG A 282 29.71 -28.30 -5.96
C ARG A 282 30.85 -28.26 -4.92
N SER A 283 31.32 -27.07 -4.56
CA SER A 283 32.40 -26.93 -3.58
C SER A 283 31.97 -27.34 -2.16
N GLU A 284 30.70 -27.17 -1.81
CA GLU A 284 30.16 -27.51 -0.48
C GLU A 284 29.88 -29.01 -0.32
N ILE A 285 29.50 -29.73 -1.39
CA ILE A 285 29.32 -31.20 -1.36
C ILE A 285 30.62 -31.93 -1.06
N GLY A 286 31.75 -31.37 -1.49
CA GLY A 286 33.08 -31.89 -1.14
C GLY A 286 33.33 -31.90 0.37
N THR A 287 32.59 -31.08 1.14
CA THR A 287 32.65 -31.00 2.60
C THR A 287 31.47 -31.68 3.30
N GLU A 288 30.29 -31.77 2.67
CA GLU A 288 29.10 -32.47 3.18
C GLU A 288 28.50 -33.44 2.14
N PRO A 289 28.84 -34.74 2.16
CA PRO A 289 28.48 -35.69 1.10
C PRO A 289 26.97 -36.00 0.99
N ASN A 290 26.16 -35.55 1.95
CA ASN A 290 24.73 -35.84 2.02
C ASN A 290 23.90 -35.16 0.92
N TRP A 291 24.48 -34.25 0.13
CA TRP A 291 23.78 -33.50 -0.94
C TRP A 291 24.20 -33.92 -2.37
N ALA A 292 24.99 -34.98 -2.52
CA ALA A 292 25.55 -35.36 -3.82
C ALA A 292 24.45 -35.72 -4.85
N ALA A 293 23.43 -36.47 -4.44
CA ALA A 293 22.33 -36.87 -5.33
C ALA A 293 21.45 -35.67 -5.74
N GLU A 294 21.23 -34.74 -4.80
CA GLU A 294 20.49 -33.50 -5.02
C GLU A 294 21.23 -32.59 -5.99
N CYS A 295 22.55 -32.46 -5.85
CA CYS A 295 23.35 -31.67 -6.77
C CYS A 295 23.36 -32.23 -8.19
N ASP A 296 23.51 -33.54 -8.35
CA ASP A 296 23.45 -34.19 -9.67
C ASP A 296 22.10 -33.91 -10.36
N ALA A 297 21.01 -33.89 -9.59
CA ALA A 297 19.70 -33.59 -10.11
C ALA A 297 19.48 -32.09 -10.38
N ILE A 298 19.99 -31.19 -9.54
CA ILE A 298 20.01 -29.74 -9.79
C ILE A 298 20.82 -29.41 -11.04
N GLU A 299 21.96 -30.09 -11.24
CA GLU A 299 22.81 -29.93 -12.42
C GLU A 299 22.09 -30.36 -13.69
N LYS A 300 21.43 -31.53 -13.69
CA LYS A 300 20.59 -31.96 -14.83
C LYS A 300 19.45 -30.98 -15.10
N PHE A 301 18.83 -30.45 -14.03
CA PHE A 301 17.79 -29.45 -14.15
C PHE A 301 18.30 -28.16 -14.81
N LEU A 302 19.47 -27.67 -14.40
CA LEU A 302 20.12 -26.51 -15.01
C LEU A 302 20.60 -26.76 -16.44
N ALA A 303 21.13 -27.94 -16.75
CA ALA A 303 21.58 -28.27 -18.11
C ALA A 303 20.42 -28.18 -19.12
N SER A 304 19.21 -28.61 -18.73
CA SER A 304 18.02 -28.44 -19.57
C SER A 304 17.59 -26.98 -19.77
N TRP A 305 18.16 -26.03 -19.04
CA TRP A 305 17.80 -24.61 -19.13
C TRP A 305 18.49 -23.88 -20.28
N ASP A 306 19.70 -24.31 -20.65
CA ASP A 306 20.47 -23.66 -21.71
C ASP A 306 20.15 -24.24 -23.12
N GLU A 307 19.28 -25.25 -23.19
CA GLU A 307 18.80 -25.89 -24.43
C GLU A 307 17.49 -25.28 -24.98
N GLU A 308 16.84 -24.37 -24.24
CA GLU A 308 15.61 -23.64 -24.62
C GLU A 308 15.88 -22.16 -24.92
#